data_AF-A0A7R9H3R5-F1
#
_entry.id   AF-A0A7R9H3R5-F1
#
_cell.length_a   1.000
_cell.length_b   1.000
_cell.length_c   1.000
_cell.angle_alpha   90.00
_cell.angle_beta   90.00
_cell.angle_gamma   90.00
#
_symmetry.space_group_name_H-M   'P 1'
#
loop_
_entity.id
_entity.type
_entity.pdbx_description
1 polymer ?
#
loop_
_entity_poly.entity_id
_entity_poly.type
_entity_poly.pdbx_seq_one_letter_code
_entity_poly.pdbx_strand_id
1 'polypeptide(L)'
;MALNVKAFQCTLQLAFQCGASSFCTLQREPLPLLEHVDQSNISRYQVGQYNVNKDSFESLTLPIFSAQECRVLVLDEIGRMELFSDDFKQSVKSALNNPQQVILATIPVAKGRPISFVEEIRQHPNAKVFIVSIL
;
A
#
# COMPACT_ATOMS: atom_id res chain seq x y z
N MET A 1 -9.74 3.57 -31.33
CA MET A 1 -8.65 2.78 -30.74
C MET A 1 -8.92 2.64 -29.26
N ALA A 2 -9.41 1.49 -28.81
CA ALA A 2 -9.53 1.20 -27.38
C ALA A 2 -8.12 0.91 -26.85
N LEU A 3 -7.52 1.88 -26.17
CA LEU A 3 -6.29 1.65 -25.42
C LEU A 3 -6.67 0.85 -24.16
N ASN A 4 -6.24 -0.41 -24.12
CA ASN A 4 -6.32 -1.28 -22.95
C ASN A 4 -5.45 -0.71 -21.81
N VAL A 5 -5.95 0.30 -21.10
CA VAL A 5 -5.29 0.85 -19.92
C VAL A 5 -5.77 0.07 -18.71
N LYS A 6 -4.90 -0.78 -18.16
CA LYS A 6 -5.17 -1.43 -16.87
C LYS A 6 -4.97 -0.39 -15.76
N ALA A 7 -6.06 0.04 -15.13
CA ALA A 7 -6.04 0.87 -13.94
C ALA A 7 -5.95 0.03 -12.67
N PHE A 8 -5.52 0.67 -11.58
CA PHE A 8 -5.32 0.05 -10.27
C PHE A 8 -6.06 0.86 -9.19
N GLN A 9 -6.74 0.18 -8.27
CA GLN A 9 -7.50 0.77 -7.17
C GLN A 9 -7.26 -0.11 -5.94
N CYS A 10 -6.66 0.47 -4.89
CA CYS A 10 -6.66 -0.17 -3.58
C CYS A 10 -8.08 -0.06 -3.01
N THR A 11 -8.63 -1.15 -2.47
CA THR A 11 -9.92 -1.12 -1.79
C THR A 11 -9.65 -1.21 -0.30
N LEU A 12 -10.24 -0.30 0.47
CA LEU A 12 -10.17 -0.36 1.92
C LEU A 12 -11.13 -1.44 2.43
N GLN A 13 -10.63 -2.57 2.91
CA GLN A 13 -11.45 -3.50 3.67
C GLN A 13 -11.37 -3.11 5.16
N LEU A 14 -12.56 -2.94 5.75
CA LEU A 14 -12.88 -2.50 7.10
C LEU A 14 -11.81 -2.66 8.20
N ALA A 15 -11.82 -1.71 9.14
CA ALA A 15 -11.30 -1.96 10.48
C ALA A 15 -12.08 -3.15 11.08
N PHE A 16 -11.38 -4.24 11.38
CA PHE A 16 -11.96 -5.42 12.02
C PHE A 16 -11.55 -5.43 13.49
N GLN A 17 -12.51 -5.71 14.36
CA GLN A 17 -12.28 -5.85 15.80
C GLN A 17 -12.28 -7.34 16.12
N CYS A 18 -11.13 -7.88 16.51
CA CYS A 18 -11.00 -9.25 16.97
C CYS A 18 -10.60 -9.24 18.45
N GLY A 19 -11.57 -9.43 19.33
CA GLY A 19 -11.39 -9.31 20.78
C GLY A 19 -11.09 -7.87 21.21
N ALA A 20 -10.10 -7.69 22.10
CA ALA A 20 -9.69 -6.37 22.60
C ALA A 20 -8.74 -5.60 21.67
N SER A 21 -8.43 -6.14 20.48
CA SER A 21 -7.51 -5.55 19.52
C SER A 21 -8.24 -5.17 18.23
N SER A 22 -8.01 -3.95 17.81
CA SER A 22 -8.44 -3.34 16.55
C SER A 22 -7.36 -3.55 15.49
N PHE A 23 -7.80 -3.99 14.31
CA PHE A 23 -6.95 -4.23 13.16
C PHE A 23 -7.41 -3.34 12.01
N CYS A 24 -6.45 -2.74 11.31
CA CYS A 24 -6.70 -2.04 10.06
C CYS A 24 -5.94 -2.76 8.97
N THR A 25 -6.62 -3.08 7.88
CA THR A 25 -6.01 -3.79 6.75
C THR A 25 -6.05 -2.93 5.50
N LEU A 26 -4.95 -2.93 4.77
CA LEU A 26 -4.85 -2.43 3.42
C LEU A 26 -4.55 -3.62 2.53
N GLN A 27 -5.51 -4.00 1.70
CA GLN A 27 -5.38 -5.08 0.73
C GLN A 27 -5.68 -4.54 -0.68
N ARG A 28 -5.03 -5.15 -1.66
CA ARG A 28 -5.31 -4.88 -3.07
C ARG A 28 -6.41 -5.83 -3.53
N GLU A 29 -7.46 -5.28 -4.11
CA GLU A 29 -8.47 -6.08 -4.81
C GLU A 29 -8.31 -5.89 -6.32
N PRO A 30 -8.56 -6.94 -7.14
CA PRO A 30 -8.69 -6.75 -8.58
C PRO A 30 -9.79 -5.71 -8.83
N LEU A 31 -9.50 -4.71 -9.67
CA LEU A 31 -10.56 -3.83 -10.14
C LEU A 31 -11.71 -4.70 -10.66
N PRO A 32 -12.97 -4.45 -10.26
CA PRO A 32 -14.09 -4.80 -11.14
C PRO A 32 -13.73 -4.23 -12.51
N LEU A 33 -14.00 -4.95 -13.59
CA LEU A 33 -13.82 -4.46 -14.97
C LEU A 33 -14.63 -3.17 -15.17
N LEU A 34 -14.15 -2.04 -14.64
CA LEU A 34 -14.69 -0.72 -14.88
C LEU A 34 -14.05 -0.30 -16.19
N GLU A 35 -14.74 -0.64 -17.27
CA GLU A 35 -14.34 -0.31 -18.64
C GLU A 35 -14.29 1.20 -18.91
N HIS A 36 -14.58 2.05 -17.92
CA HIS A 36 -14.62 3.49 -18.04
C HIS A 36 -13.72 4.16 -16.99
N VAL A 37 -12.41 4.08 -17.22
CA VAL A 37 -11.46 5.05 -16.65
C VAL A 37 -11.61 6.32 -17.48
N ASP A 38 -11.99 7.44 -16.85
CA ASP A 38 -12.06 8.74 -17.49
C ASP A 38 -10.69 9.10 -18.11
N GLN A 39 -10.62 9.05 -19.44
CA GLN A 39 -9.40 9.25 -20.24
C GLN A 39 -8.88 10.68 -20.19
N SER A 40 -9.64 11.63 -19.63
CA SER A 40 -9.23 13.03 -19.55
C SER A 40 -8.17 13.31 -18.48
N ASN A 41 -7.87 12.35 -17.59
CA ASN A 41 -6.80 12.42 -16.60
C ASN A 41 -5.82 11.24 -16.78
N ILE A 42 -4.95 11.31 -17.80
CA ILE A 42 -3.80 10.40 -17.89
C ILE A 42 -2.95 10.65 -16.64
N SER A 43 -2.93 9.67 -15.73
CA SER A 43 -2.10 9.77 -14.53
C SER A 43 -0.64 9.97 -14.92
N ARG A 44 0.02 10.97 -14.31
CA ARG A 44 1.47 11.17 -14.40
C ARG A 44 2.28 10.00 -13.82
N TYR A 45 1.63 9.06 -13.13
CA TYR A 45 2.26 7.93 -12.46
C TYR A 45 1.96 6.63 -13.20
N GLN A 46 3.01 5.97 -13.69
CA GLN A 46 2.91 4.72 -14.46
C GLN A 46 3.96 3.70 -14.02
N VAL A 47 3.56 2.42 -14.03
CA VAL A 47 4.46 1.28 -13.85
C VAL A 47 4.22 0.28 -14.97
N GLY A 48 5.16 0.21 -15.92
CA GLY A 48 4.97 -0.58 -17.13
C GLY A 48 3.74 -0.07 -17.91
N GLN A 49 2.75 -0.95 -18.11
CA GLN A 49 1.49 -0.62 -18.80
C GLN A 49 0.38 -0.10 -17.87
N TYR A 50 0.63 -0.04 -16.55
CA TYR A 50 -0.38 0.30 -15.56
C TYR A 50 -0.32 1.79 -15.20
N ASN A 51 -1.47 2.45 -15.23
CA ASN A 51 -1.62 3.82 -14.71
C ASN A 51 -2.03 3.76 -13.23
N VAL A 52 -1.39 4.59 -12.41
CA VAL A 52 -1.65 4.65 -10.97
C VAL A 52 -2.45 5.91 -10.66
N ASN A 53 -3.70 5.76 -10.22
CA ASN A 53 -4.46 6.90 -9.70
C ASN A 53 -4.04 7.19 -8.25
N LYS A 54 -3.07 8.10 -8.07
CA LYS A 54 -2.54 8.48 -6.76
C LYS A 54 -3.64 9.04 -5.86
N ASP A 55 -4.48 9.93 -6.37
CA ASP A 55 -5.47 10.64 -5.56
C ASP A 55 -6.56 9.69 -5.04
N SER A 56 -7.00 8.75 -5.88
CA SER A 56 -7.92 7.68 -5.47
C SER A 56 -7.29 6.72 -4.48
N PHE A 57 -5.98 6.47 -4.59
CA PHE A 57 -5.25 5.66 -3.63
C PHE A 57 -5.15 6.38 -2.28
N GLU A 58 -4.78 7.65 -2.26
CA GLU A 58 -4.63 8.44 -1.04
C GLU A 58 -5.95 8.59 -0.27
N SER A 59 -7.06 8.85 -0.97
CA SER A 59 -8.38 9.00 -0.34
C SER A 59 -8.85 7.73 0.40
N LEU A 60 -8.38 6.55 -0.03
CA LEU A 60 -8.73 5.26 0.57
C LEU A 60 -7.71 4.82 1.62
N THR A 61 -6.42 5.12 1.41
CA THR A 61 -5.33 4.59 2.25
C THR A 61 -4.94 5.49 3.40
N LEU A 62 -4.92 6.81 3.23
CA LEU A 62 -4.47 7.73 4.29
C LEU A 62 -5.36 7.71 5.55
N PRO A 63 -6.70 7.57 5.46
CA PRO A 63 -7.55 7.54 6.65
C PRO A 63 -7.21 6.42 7.64
N ILE A 64 -6.62 5.30 7.18
CA ILE A 64 -6.29 4.16 8.06
C ILE A 64 -5.24 4.51 9.12
N PHE A 65 -4.34 5.43 8.79
CA PHE A 65 -3.26 5.85 9.69
C PHE A 65 -3.75 6.84 10.76
N SER A 66 -4.92 7.43 10.56
CA SER A 66 -5.56 8.34 11.50
C SER A 66 -6.52 7.64 12.47
N ALA A 67 -6.78 6.34 12.27
CA ALA A 67 -7.66 5.56 13.13
C ALA A 67 -6.99 5.31 14.50
N GLN A 68 -7.27 6.20 15.47
CA GLN A 68 -6.63 6.23 16.80
C GLN A 68 -6.73 4.91 17.56
N GLU A 69 -7.78 4.13 17.32
CA GLU A 69 -7.96 2.87 18.04
C GLU A 69 -7.08 1.76 17.49
N CYS A 70 -6.55 1.87 16.27
CA CYS A 70 -5.93 0.78 15.52
C CYS A 70 -4.55 0.39 16.03
N ARG A 71 -4.44 -0.69 16.81
CA ARG A 71 -3.15 -1.15 17.35
C ARG A 71 -2.34 -1.99 16.36
N VAL A 72 -3.02 -2.70 15.46
CA VAL A 72 -2.37 -3.57 14.48
C VAL A 72 -2.70 -3.09 13.07
N LEU A 73 -1.67 -2.79 12.29
CA LEU A 73 -1.78 -2.37 10.90
C LEU A 73 -1.25 -3.46 9.97
N VAL A 74 -2.10 -3.92 9.06
CA VAL A 74 -1.74 -4.88 8.02
C VAL A 74 -1.64 -4.12 6.71
N LEU A 75 -0.44 -4.07 6.13
CA LEU A 75 -0.16 -3.38 4.87
C LEU A 75 0.30 -4.38 3.82
N ASP A 76 -0.61 -4.82 2.97
CA ASP A 76 -0.24 -5.71 1.88
C ASP A 76 0.37 -4.93 0.71
N GLU A 77 1.43 -5.50 0.17
CA GLU A 77 2.17 -5.11 -1.02
C GLU A 77 2.66 -3.65 -1.05
N ILE A 78 3.45 -3.23 -0.06
CA ILE A 78 4.12 -1.91 -0.09
C ILE A 78 5.20 -1.93 -1.18
N GLY A 79 4.83 -1.50 -2.39
CA GLY A 79 5.65 -1.59 -3.58
C GLY A 79 5.72 -0.31 -4.38
N ARG A 80 6.22 -0.43 -5.62
CA ARG A 80 6.51 0.73 -6.48
C ARG A 80 5.29 1.62 -6.72
N MET A 81 4.09 1.06 -6.75
CA MET A 81 2.85 1.78 -7.09
C MET A 81 2.37 2.64 -5.92
N GLU A 82 2.40 2.12 -4.69
CA GLU A 82 2.02 2.83 -3.46
C GLU A 82 2.96 4.01 -3.19
N LEU A 83 4.24 3.85 -3.55
CA LEU A 83 5.30 4.81 -3.23
C LEU A 83 5.32 6.07 -4.11
N PHE A 84 4.36 6.19 -5.04
CA PHE A 84 4.06 7.47 -5.70
C PHE A 84 3.38 8.47 -4.76
N SER A 85 2.77 8.00 -3.66
CA SER A 85 2.23 8.86 -2.61
C SER A 85 3.29 9.18 -1.55
N ASP A 86 3.69 10.45 -1.49
CA ASP A 86 4.57 10.97 -0.44
C ASP A 86 3.89 10.94 0.94
N ASP A 87 2.59 11.21 0.99
CA ASP A 87 1.80 11.20 2.23
C ASP A 87 1.67 9.78 2.79
N PHE A 88 1.48 8.79 1.92
CA PHE A 88 1.49 7.38 2.32
C PHE A 88 2.86 6.98 2.86
N LYS A 89 3.95 7.37 2.19
CA LYS A 89 5.32 7.12 2.68
C LYS A 89 5.55 7.72 4.07
N GLN A 90 5.10 8.95 4.29
CA GLN A 90 5.20 9.62 5.59
C GLN A 90 4.35 8.94 6.67
N SER A 91 3.14 8.51 6.31
CA SER A 91 2.23 7.79 7.20
C SER A 91 2.80 6.44 7.64
N VAL A 92 3.35 5.66 6.70
CA VAL A 92 4.03 4.39 6.99
C VAL A 92 5.27 4.62 7.87
N LYS A 93 6.09 5.65 7.60
CA LYS A 93 7.23 6.00 8.45
C LYS A 93 6.80 6.36 9.87
N SER A 94 5.74 7.14 10.01
CA SER A 94 5.20 7.52 11.33
C SER A 94 4.70 6.29 12.09
N ALA A 95 4.00 5.38 11.39
CA ALA A 95 3.51 4.14 11.97
C ALA A 95 4.66 3.20 12.42
N LEU A 96 5.72 3.06 11.62
CA LEU A 96 6.90 2.24 11.95
C LEU A 96 7.66 2.74 13.19
N ASN A 97 7.62 4.05 13.45
CA ASN A 97 8.26 4.68 14.60
C ASN A 97 7.34 4.78 15.83
N ASN A 98 6.07 4.38 15.73
CA ASN A 98 5.14 4.41 16.84
C ASN A 98 5.27 3.11 17.68
N PRO A 99 5.74 3.17 18.93
CA PRO A 99 5.92 1.98 19.78
C PRO A 99 4.61 1.29 20.17
N GLN A 100 3.46 1.96 20.01
CA GLN A 100 2.14 1.38 20.29
C GLN A 100 1.53 0.66 19.08
N GLN A 101 2.15 0.79 17.90
CA GLN A 101 1.67 0.20 16.65
C GLN A 101 2.42 -1.11 16.36
N VAL A 102 1.69 -2.17 16.08
CA VAL A 102 2.24 -3.39 15.47
C VAL A 102 1.95 -3.35 13.97
N ILE A 103 2.96 -3.57 13.14
CA ILE A 103 2.80 -3.58 11.67
C ILE A 103 3.15 -4.95 11.13
N LEU A 104 2.23 -5.53 10.36
CA LEU A 104 2.48 -6.65 9.47
C LEU A 104 2.42 -6.12 8.04
N ALA A 105 3.55 -6.19 7.32
CA ALA A 105 3.59 -5.71 5.95
C ALA A 105 4.24 -6.72 5.02
N THR A 106 3.81 -6.73 3.76
CA THR A 106 4.54 -7.43 2.69
C THR A 106 5.25 -6.40 1.82
N ILE A 107 6.51 -6.68 1.50
CA ILE A 107 7.36 -5.83 0.67
C ILE A 107 7.99 -6.67 -0.46
N PRO A 108 8.26 -6.07 -1.62
CA PRO A 108 8.99 -6.76 -2.69
C PRO A 108 10.33 -7.31 -2.19
N VAL A 109 10.68 -8.52 -2.63
CA VAL A 109 12.03 -9.08 -2.48
C VAL A 109 13.01 -8.20 -3.25
N ALA A 110 14.20 -7.94 -2.69
CA ALA A 110 15.25 -7.22 -3.41
C ALA A 110 15.69 -8.00 -4.65
N LYS A 111 15.14 -7.60 -5.80
CA LYS A 111 15.57 -8.04 -7.13
C LYS A 111 15.62 -6.82 -8.04
N GLY A 112 16.74 -6.65 -8.75
CA GLY A 112 16.94 -5.52 -9.64
C GLY A 112 17.28 -4.21 -8.91
N ARG A 113 16.77 -3.08 -9.41
CA ARG A 113 17.07 -1.75 -8.85
C ARG A 113 16.37 -1.58 -7.49
N PRO A 114 17.10 -1.26 -6.41
CA PRO A 114 16.51 -1.10 -5.09
C PRO A 114 15.55 0.09 -5.08
N ILE A 115 14.43 -0.09 -4.39
CA ILE A 115 13.47 0.97 -4.09
C ILE A 115 13.83 1.49 -2.69
N SER A 116 14.38 2.70 -2.59
CA SER A 116 14.94 3.26 -1.34
C SER A 116 14.03 3.05 -0.13
N PHE A 117 12.75 3.41 -0.27
CA PHE A 117 11.80 3.29 0.83
C PHE A 117 11.52 1.84 1.24
N VAL A 118 11.50 0.89 0.29
CA VAL A 118 11.34 -0.54 0.62
C VAL A 118 12.53 -1.05 1.43
N GLU A 119 13.74 -0.61 1.08
CA GLU A 119 14.94 -0.96 1.84
C GLU A 119 14.94 -0.32 3.23
N GLU A 120 14.43 0.92 3.37
CA GLU A 120 14.23 1.57 4.67
C GLU A 120 13.29 0.76 5.58
N ILE A 121 12.18 0.23 5.06
CA ILE A 121 11.29 -0.66 5.83
C ILE A 121 12.02 -1.96 6.19
N ARG A 122 12.71 -2.59 5.22
CA ARG A 122 13.37 -3.88 5.41
C ARG A 122 14.50 -3.81 6.46
N GLN A 123 15.23 -2.70 6.48
CA GLN A 123 16.38 -2.48 7.36
C GLN A 123 15.99 -1.76 8.66
N HIS A 124 14.70 -1.54 8.90
CA HIS A 124 14.25 -0.88 10.11
C HIS A 124 14.72 -1.65 11.36
N PRO A 125 15.31 -0.99 12.38
CA PRO A 125 15.98 -1.66 13.49
C PRO A 125 15.06 -2.58 14.31
N ASN A 126 13.76 -2.29 14.31
CA ASN A 126 12.74 -3.07 15.01
C ASN A 126 11.98 -4.05 14.11
N ALA A 127 12.35 -4.19 12.83
CA ALA A 127 11.66 -5.09 11.92
C ALA A 127 12.23 -6.51 11.99
N LYS A 128 11.31 -7.50 11.93
CA LYS A 128 11.66 -8.90 11.70
C LYS A 128 11.24 -9.29 10.28
N VAL A 129 12.22 -9.62 9.45
CA VAL A 129 11.99 -9.92 8.02
C VAL A 129 11.90 -11.44 7.81
N PHE A 130 10.84 -11.86 7.12
CA PHE A 130 10.67 -13.24 6.68
C PHE A 130 10.68 -13.29 5.16
N ILE A 131 11.52 -14.14 4.58
CA ILE A 131 11.55 -14.38 3.13
C ILE A 131 10.72 -15.63 2.84
N VAL A 132 9.62 -15.45 2.11
CA VAL A 132 8.75 -16.54 1.68
C VAL A 132 9.14 -16.96 0.27
N SER A 133 9.41 -18.25 0.08
CA SER A 133 9.69 -18.84 -1.23
C SER A 133 8.64 -19.91 -1.53
N ILE A 134 8.22 -19.99 -2.80
CA ILE A 134 7.34 -21.05 -3.28
C ILE A 134 8.24 -22.19 -3.76
N LEU A 135 8.01 -23.41 -3.27
CA LEU A 135 8.72 -24.63 -3.65
C LEU A 135 8.22 -25.16 -5.00
#